data_AF-A0A7X7J7W7-F1
#
_entry.id   AF-A0A7X7J7W7-F1
#
_cell.length_a   1.000
_cell.length_b   1.000
_cell.length_c   1.000
_cell.angle_alpha   90.00
_cell.angle_beta   90.00
_cell.angle_gamma   90.00
#
_symmetry.space_group_name_H-M   'P 1'
#
loop_
_entity.id
_entity.type
_entity.pdbx_description
1 polymer ?
#
loop_
_entity_poly.entity_id
_entity_poly.type
_entity_poly.pdbx_seq_one_letter_code
_entity_poly.pdbx_strand_id
1 'polypeptide(L)'
;MAWKRIVAYLAAAALGAVSALLIVNLTPEAAIIRQVVPHTFKASDPQFRRSMSGYSNGAVFSGNAVQTLVNGDEIFPSMLAEIA
;
A
#
# COMPACT_ATOMS: atom_id res chain seq x y z
N MET A 1 26.22 -2.55 46.35
CA MET A 1 24.80 -2.31 46.00
C MET A 1 24.61 -1.73 44.60
N ALA A 2 25.35 -0.69 44.19
CA ALA A 2 25.26 -0.10 42.85
C ALA A 2 25.63 -1.06 41.69
N TRP A 3 26.66 -1.89 41.87
CA TRP A 3 27.11 -2.86 40.85
C TRP A 3 26.01 -3.86 40.44
N LYS A 4 25.28 -4.41 41.41
CA LYS A 4 24.16 -5.33 41.14
C LYS A 4 23.05 -4.67 40.31
N ARG A 5 22.80 -3.37 40.54
CA ARG A 5 21.81 -2.59 39.77
C ARG A 5 22.28 -2.34 38.34
N ILE A 6 23.56 -2.01 38.16
CA ILE A 6 24.16 -1.82 36.83
C ILE A 6 24.06 -3.12 36.02
N VAL A 7 24.43 -4.25 36.62
CA VAL A 7 24.32 -5.58 35.97
C VAL A 7 22.86 -5.88 35.60
N ALA A 8 21.91 -5.59 36.49
CA ALA A 8 20.49 -5.80 36.20
C ALA A 8 19.99 -4.94 35.03
N TYR A 9 20.39 -3.67 34.95
CA TYR A 9 20.02 -2.80 33.82
C TYR A 9 20.65 -3.26 32.50
N LEU A 10 21.91 -3.70 32.50
CA LEU A 10 22.56 -4.23 31.32
C LEU A 10 21.91 -5.54 30.84
N ALA A 11 21.54 -6.42 31.76
CA ALA A 11 20.83 -7.66 31.43
C ALA A 11 19.44 -7.36 30.83
N ALA A 12 18.70 -6.40 31.40
CA ALA A 12 17.41 -5.99 30.87
C ALA A 12 17.53 -5.35 29.46
N ALA A 13 18.52 -4.50 29.25
CA ALA A 13 18.79 -3.89 27.95
C ALA A 13 19.18 -4.95 26.90
N ALA A 14 20.04 -5.89 27.26
CA ALA A 14 20.42 -7.00 26.39
C ALA A 14 19.21 -7.88 26.03
N LEU A 15 18.38 -8.23 27.01
CA LEU A 15 17.15 -9.00 26.78
C LEU A 15 16.19 -8.26 25.85
N GLY A 16 16.01 -6.95 26.05
CA GLY A 16 15.18 -6.12 25.18
C GLY A 16 15.71 -6.08 23.75
N ALA A 17 17.02 -5.89 23.57
CA ALA A 17 17.65 -5.88 22.25
C ALA A 17 17.49 -7.22 21.52
N VAL A 18 17.77 -8.34 22.21
CA VAL A 18 17.57 -9.68 21.65
C VAL A 18 16.11 -9.91 21.28
N SER A 19 15.18 -9.50 22.15
CA SER A 19 13.74 -9.65 21.87
C SER A 19 13.30 -8.83 20.66
N ALA A 20 13.77 -7.58 20.52
CA ALA A 20 13.48 -6.74 19.37
C ALA A 20 14.03 -7.35 18.07
N LEU A 21 15.26 -7.87 18.10
CA LEU A 21 15.86 -8.56 16.96
C LEU A 21 15.04 -9.79 16.55
N LEU A 22 14.61 -10.59 17.52
CA LEU A 22 13.74 -11.75 17.25
C LEU A 22 12.42 -11.31 16.64
N ILE A 23 11.76 -10.28 17.18
CA ILE A 23 10.49 -9.78 16.63
C ILE A 23 10.68 -9.33 15.18
N VAL A 24 11.68 -8.49 14.90
CA VAL A 24 11.88 -7.96 13.54
C VAL A 24 12.23 -9.07 12.54
N ASN A 25 13.04 -10.06 12.93
CA ASN A 25 13.50 -11.10 12.01
C ASN A 25 12.51 -12.28 11.88
N LEU A 26 11.62 -12.48 12.85
CA LEU A 26 10.64 -13.56 12.82
C LEU A 26 9.24 -13.08 12.42
N THR A 27 8.98 -11.78 12.42
CA THR A 27 7.73 -11.23 11.87
C THR A 27 7.77 -11.40 10.34
N PRO A 28 6.83 -12.16 9.76
CA PRO A 28 6.77 -12.31 8.31
C PRO A 28 6.53 -10.96 7.63
N GLU A 29 7.11 -10.77 6.45
CA GLU A 29 6.79 -9.61 5.62
C GLU A 29 5.30 -9.61 5.26
N ALA A 30 4.69 -8.41 5.24
CA ALA A 30 3.29 -8.25 4.90
C ALA A 30 2.99 -8.93 3.55
N ALA A 31 1.95 -9.76 3.55
CA ALA A 31 1.56 -10.70 2.50
C ALA A 31 2.07 -10.37 1.09
N ILE A 32 3.22 -10.94 0.73
CA ILE A 32 3.68 -10.94 -0.66
C ILE A 32 2.64 -11.72 -1.47
N ILE A 33 2.04 -11.06 -2.45
CA ILE A 33 1.11 -11.69 -3.39
C ILE A 33 1.94 -12.68 -4.24
N ARG A 34 1.93 -13.96 -3.83
CA ARG A 34 2.67 -15.05 -4.51
C ARG A 34 1.91 -15.63 -5.70
N GLN A 35 0.65 -15.25 -5.87
CA GLN A 35 -0.23 -15.76 -6.92
C GLN A 35 -0.94 -14.58 -7.56
N VAL A 36 -1.16 -14.66 -8.88
CA VAL A 36 -1.99 -13.68 -9.57
C VAL A 36 -3.36 -13.66 -8.92
N VAL A 37 -3.74 -12.53 -8.35
CA VAL A 37 -5.09 -12.32 -7.85
C VAL A 37 -5.99 -12.25 -9.09
N PRO A 38 -6.95 -13.17 -9.25
CA PRO A 38 -7.80 -13.16 -10.43
C PRO A 38 -8.62 -11.86 -10.46
N HIS A 39 -8.72 -11.26 -11.64
CA HIS A 39 -9.59 -10.11 -11.85
C HIS A 39 -11.05 -10.54 -11.74
N THR A 40 -11.65 -10.32 -10.58
CA THR A 40 -13.07 -10.62 -10.33
C THR A 40 -14.02 -9.57 -10.89
N PHE A 41 -13.50 -8.39 -11.24
CA PHE A 41 -14.27 -7.26 -11.76
C PHE A 41 -13.77 -6.87 -13.15
N LYS A 42 -14.70 -6.74 -14.10
CA LYS A 42 -14.38 -6.27 -15.45
C LYS A 42 -14.31 -4.74 -15.45
N ALA A 43 -13.31 -4.16 -16.10
CA ALA A 43 -13.25 -2.72 -16.31
C ALA A 43 -14.44 -2.19 -17.13
N SER A 44 -15.08 -3.06 -17.92
CA SER A 44 -16.31 -2.77 -18.67
C SER A 44 -17.58 -2.78 -17.82
N ASP A 45 -17.51 -3.16 -16.54
CA ASP A 45 -18.67 -3.17 -15.66
C ASP A 45 -19.13 -1.72 -15.37
N PRO A 46 -20.41 -1.38 -15.53
CA PRO A 46 -20.93 -0.05 -15.18
C PRO A 46 -20.64 0.38 -13.73
N GLN A 47 -20.45 -0.55 -12.80
CA GLN A 47 -20.06 -0.25 -11.42
C GLN A 47 -18.62 0.24 -11.28
N PHE A 48 -17.72 -0.14 -12.19
CA PHE A 48 -16.29 0.20 -12.11
C PHE A 48 -16.07 1.73 -12.03
N ARG A 49 -16.84 2.50 -12.81
CA ARG A 49 -16.79 3.97 -12.76
C ARG A 49 -17.19 4.55 -11.40
N ARG A 50 -18.18 3.94 -10.74
CA ARG A 50 -18.68 4.40 -9.42
C ARG A 50 -17.74 4.00 -8.29
N SER A 51 -17.10 2.83 -8.37
CA SER A 51 -16.12 2.45 -7.36
C SER A 51 -14.82 3.26 -7.48
N MET A 52 -14.43 3.66 -8.69
CA MET A 52 -13.20 4.44 -8.91
C MET A 52 -13.26 5.87 -8.34
N SER A 53 -14.44 6.48 -8.21
CA SER A 53 -14.57 7.76 -7.50
C SER A 53 -14.24 7.62 -6.01
N GLY A 54 -14.57 6.49 -5.40
CA GLY A 54 -14.19 6.18 -4.02
C GLY A 54 -12.67 5.99 -3.86
N TYR A 55 -12.00 5.38 -4.85
CA TYR A 55 -10.56 5.17 -4.83
C TYR A 55 -9.75 6.46 -5.02
N SER A 56 -10.17 7.32 -5.96
CA SER A 56 -9.43 8.54 -6.31
C SER A 56 -9.57 9.68 -5.30
N ASN A 57 -10.41 9.54 -4.27
CA ASN A 57 -10.89 10.63 -3.41
C ASN A 57 -11.50 11.82 -4.19
N GLY A 58 -11.72 11.66 -5.50
CA GLY A 58 -12.32 12.65 -6.38
C GLY A 58 -13.83 12.49 -6.37
N ALA A 59 -14.55 13.51 -5.95
CA ALA A 59 -16.00 13.49 -6.01
C ALA A 59 -16.46 13.59 -7.47
N VAL A 60 -17.15 12.55 -7.96
CA VAL A 60 -17.77 12.53 -9.30
C VAL A 60 -19.24 12.93 -9.17
N PHE A 61 -19.55 14.15 -9.59
CA PHE A 61 -20.89 14.70 -9.74
C PHE A 61 -21.42 14.54 -11.18
N SER A 62 -22.74 14.68 -11.37
CA SER A 62 -23.42 14.51 -12.67
C SER A 62 -22.93 15.45 -13.79
N GLY A 63 -22.35 16.60 -13.45
CA GLY A 63 -21.80 17.56 -14.42
C GLY A 63 -20.39 17.26 -14.91
N ASN A 64 -19.70 16.24 -14.36
CA ASN A 64 -18.33 15.93 -14.78
C ASN A 64 -18.31 15.13 -16.08
N ALA A 65 -17.40 15.48 -16.99
CA ALA A 65 -17.00 14.62 -18.08
C ALA A 65 -16.07 13.53 -17.54
N VAL A 66 -16.33 12.27 -17.92
CA VAL A 66 -15.48 11.13 -17.56
C VAL A 66 -15.04 10.44 -18.83
N GLN A 67 -13.73 10.40 -19.04
CA GLN A 67 -13.09 9.61 -20.09
C GLN A 67 -12.34 8.44 -19.45
N THR A 68 -12.44 7.26 -20.05
CA THR A 68 -11.63 6.10 -19.67
C THR A 68 -10.43 6.03 -20.58
N LEU A 69 -9.25 5.80 -19.99
CA LEU A 69 -7.97 5.67 -20.71
C LEU A 69 -7.32 4.34 -20.29
N VAL A 70 -7.07 3.47 -21.25
CA VAL A 70 -6.40 2.18 -21.04
C VAL A 70 -4.91 2.41 -20.77
N ASN A 71 -4.45 1.95 -19.61
CA ASN A 71 -3.04 2.07 -19.24
C ASN A 71 -2.16 1.26 -20.19
N GLY A 72 -1.05 1.86 -20.66
CA GLY A 72 -0.15 1.27 -21.66
C GLY A 72 -0.54 1.52 -23.11
N ASP A 73 -1.73 2.10 -23.36
CA ASP A 73 -2.21 2.42 -24.70
C ASP A 73 -2.58 3.91 -24.80
N GLU A 74 -3.61 4.34 -24.08
CA GLU A 74 -4.22 5.66 -24.26
C GLU A 74 -3.72 6.70 -23.27
N ILE A 75 -3.27 6.29 -22.07
CA ILE A 75 -3.03 7.21 -20.95
C ILE A 75 -1.85 8.15 -21.15
N PHE A 76 -0.74 7.66 -21.74
CA PHE A 76 0.46 8.48 -21.95
C PHE A 76 0.30 9.44 -23.13
N PRO A 77 -0.22 9.01 -24.30
CA PRO A 77 -0.52 9.93 -25.39
C PRO A 77 -1.46 11.06 -24.98
N SER A 78 -2.52 10.76 -24.21
CA SER A 78 -3.46 11.80 -23.77
C SER A 78 -2.79 12.82 -22.84
N MET A 79 -1.95 12.38 -21.89
CA MET A 79 -1.21 13.31 -21.03
C MET A 79 -0.31 14.25 -21.83
N LEU A 80 0.38 13.74 -22.85
CA LEU A 80 1.27 14.54 -23.69
C LEU A 80 0.50 15.54 -24.56
N ALA A 81 -0.68 15.15 -25.07
CA ALA A 81 -1.53 16.03 -25.86
C ALA A 81 -2.05 17.23 -25.07
N GLU A 82 -2.25 17.10 -23.76
CA GLU A 82 -2.76 18.17 -22.90
C GLU A 82 -1.70 19.22 -22.49
N ILE A 83 -0.42 18.95 -22.74
CA ILE A 83 0.69 19.86 -22.40
C ILE A 83 1.45 20.38 -23.63
N ALA A 84 1.01 20.01 -24.83
CA ALA A 84 1.54 20.46 -26.12
C ALA A 84 0.78 21.69 -26.62
#